data_AF-A0A0R0BVV2-F1
#
_entry.id   AF-A0A0R0BVV2-F1
#
_cell.length_a   1.000
_cell.length_b   1.000
_cell.length_c   1.000
_cell.angle_alpha   90.00
_cell.angle_beta   90.00
_cell.angle_gamma   90.00
#
_symmetry.space_group_name_H-M   'P 1'
#
loop_
_entity.id
_entity.type
_entity.pdbx_description
1 polymer ?
#
loop_
_entity_poly.entity_id
_entity_poly.type
_entity_poly.pdbx_seq_one_letter_code
_entity_poly.pdbx_strand_id
1 'polypeptide(L)' 'MYRLIASVLSVVALCGFSPVRPAYEGPVLLSVIDRDRDTELETHPYRGQQWVAGEPGHRYSVRMENRSGQ' A
#
# COMPACT_ATOMS: atom_id res chain seq x y z
N MET A 1 -20.06 0.83 -38.32
CA MET A 1 -19.84 -0.09 -37.18
C MET A 1 -18.39 -0.10 -36.69
N TYR A 2 -17.38 -0.34 -37.54
CA TYR A 2 -15.96 -0.40 -37.13
C TYR A 2 -15.40 0.84 -36.40
N ARG A 3 -15.85 2.05 -36.75
CA ARG A 3 -15.43 3.30 -36.08
C ARG A 3 -15.88 3.37 -34.62
N LEU A 4 -17.09 2.89 -34.32
CA LEU A 4 -17.62 2.87 -32.95
C LEU A 4 -16.92 1.81 -32.11
N ILE A 5 -16.64 0.63 -32.69
CA ILE A 5 -15.89 -0.44 -32.03
C ILE A 5 -14.48 0.05 -31.67
N ALA A 6 -13.78 0.74 -32.59
CA ALA A 6 -12.47 1.30 -32.33
C ALA A 6 -12.48 2.34 -31.19
N SER A 7 -13.48 3.22 -31.14
CA SER A 7 -13.63 4.20 -30.05
C SER A 7 -13.89 3.53 -28.70
N VAL A 8 -14.74 2.50 -28.63
CA VAL A 8 -15.02 1.77 -27.40
C VAL A 8 -13.77 1.04 -26.89
N LEU A 9 -13.00 0.41 -27.79
CA LEU A 9 -11.77 -0.28 -27.44
C LEU A 9 -10.72 0.67 -26.82
N SER A 10 -10.59 1.88 -27.38
CA SER A 10 -9.67 2.90 -26.84
C SER A 10 -10.07 3.36 -25.44
N VAL A 11 -11.37 3.54 -25.17
CA VAL A 11 -11.87 3.94 -23.84
C VAL A 11 -11.62 2.84 -22.81
N VAL A 12 -11.87 1.58 -23.15
CA VAL A 12 -11.58 0.44 -22.25
C VAL A 12 -10.09 0.34 -21.95
N ALA A 13 -9.23 0.55 -22.94
CA ALA A 13 -7.77 0.56 -22.75
C ALA A 13 -7.30 1.66 -21.78
N LEU A 14 -7.94 2.83 -21.79
CA LEU A 14 -7.59 3.96 -20.92
C LEU A 14 -8.15 3.82 -19.50
N CYS A 15 -9.33 3.24 -19.33
CA CYS A 15 -9.96 3.08 -18.00
C CYS A 15 -9.28 2.04 -17.11
N GLY A 16 -8.49 1.13 -17.67
CA GLY A 16 -7.74 0.11 -16.91
C GLY A 16 -6.41 0.60 -16.32
N PHE A 17 -5.99 1.83 -16.61
CA PHE A 17 -4.69 2.33 -16.19
C PHE A 17 -4.71 2.78 -14.73
N SER A 18 -4.39 1.86 -13.81
CA SER A 18 -4.06 2.21 -12.42
C SER A 18 -2.55 2.45 -12.34
N PRO A 19 -2.08 3.71 -12.21
CA PRO A 19 -0.65 3.96 -12.06
C PRO A 19 -0.14 3.27 -10.80
N VAL A 20 0.94 2.48 -10.94
CA VAL A 20 1.69 1.97 -9.80
C VAL A 20 2.22 3.19 -9.05
N ARG A 21 1.75 3.40 -7.82
CA ARG A 21 2.34 4.41 -6.93
C ARG A 21 3.63 3.84 -6.38
N PRO A 22 4.77 4.53 -6.49
CA PRO A 22 5.99 4.09 -5.83
C PRO A 22 5.75 3.96 -4.33
N ALA A 23 6.39 2.99 -3.69
CA ALA A 23 6.39 2.88 -2.24
C ALA A 23 6.86 4.21 -1.64
N TYR A 24 6.14 4.72 -0.64
CA TYR A 24 6.51 5.97 0.01
C TYR A 24 7.73 5.71 0.91
N GLU A 25 8.92 5.99 0.39
CA GLU A 25 10.16 6.03 1.17
C GLU A 25 10.31 7.42 1.80
N GLY A 26 9.40 7.74 2.71
CA GLY A 26 9.47 8.97 3.49
C GLY A 26 10.67 8.98 4.44
N PRO A 27 10.95 10.12 5.09
CA PRO A 27 12.04 10.26 6.06
C PRO A 27 11.82 9.42 7.33
N VAL A 28 10.65 8.81 7.51
CA VAL A 28 10.31 7.98 8.65
C VAL A 28 9.89 6.60 8.15
N LEU A 29 10.56 5.57 8.64
CA LEU A 29 10.09 4.19 8.50
C LEU A 29 9.11 3.90 9.64
N LEU A 30 7.93 3.41 9.27
CA LEU A 30 6.91 2.96 10.20
C LEU A 30 6.85 1.43 10.19
N SER A 31 6.87 0.82 11.37
CA SER A 31 6.60 -0.61 11.53
C SER A 31 5.64 -0.87 12.69
N VAL A 32 4.83 -1.92 12.55
CA VAL A 32 3.86 -2.33 13.58
C VAL A 32 4.32 -3.66 14.16
N ILE A 33 4.42 -3.73 15.48
CA ILE A 33 4.83 -4.93 16.21
C ILE A 33 3.61 -5.48 16.94
N ASP A 34 3.30 -6.76 16.72
CA ASP A 34 2.40 -7.53 17.58
C ASP A 34 3.14 -7.86 18.87
N ARG A 35 2.74 -7.22 19.98
CA ARG A 35 3.38 -7.39 21.28
C ARG A 35 3.04 -8.69 21.97
N ASP A 36 1.99 -9.37 21.54
CA ASP A 36 1.64 -10.67 22.14
C ASP A 36 2.49 -11.78 21.53
N ARG A 37 3.01 -11.58 20.31
CA ARG A 37 3.98 -12.46 19.65
C ARG A 37 5.41 -11.92 19.62
N ASP A 38 5.59 -10.65 19.94
CA ASP A 38 6.82 -9.87 19.80
C ASP A 38 7.41 -9.91 18.37
N THR A 39 6.52 -9.86 17.37
CA THR A 39 6.87 -9.98 15.95
C THR A 39 6.44 -8.74 15.17
N GLU A 40 7.28 -8.29 14.26
CA GLU A 40 6.95 -7.22 13.31
C GLU A 40 5.96 -7.74 12.24
N LEU A 41 4.87 -7.01 12.03
CA LEU A 41 3.84 -7.36 11.06
C LEU A 41 4.25 -6.96 9.64
N GLU A 42 4.00 -7.87 8.70
CA GLU A 42 4.18 -7.59 7.28
C GLU A 42 3.21 -6.50 6.81
N THR A 43 3.73 -5.58 6.00
CA THR A 43 2.96 -4.47 5.45
C THR A 43 2.55 -4.77 4.01
N HIS A 44 1.24 -4.71 3.75
CA HIS A 44 0.64 -4.95 2.45
C HIS A 44 0.14 -3.64 1.81
N PRO A 45 0.61 -3.27 0.61
CA PRO A 45 0.11 -2.10 -0.10
C PRO A 45 -1.26 -2.38 -0.72
N TYR A 46 -2.26 -1.54 -0.42
CA TYR A 46 -3.58 -1.59 -1.04
C TYR A 46 -4.16 -0.19 -1.24
N ARG A 47 -4.53 0.15 -2.48
CA ARG A 47 -5.11 1.45 -2.88
C ARG A 47 -4.31 2.67 -2.39
N GLY A 48 -2.98 2.62 -2.56
CA GLY A 48 -2.07 3.71 -2.15
C GLY A 48 -1.91 3.87 -0.65
N GLN A 49 -2.40 2.91 0.15
CA GLN A 49 -2.25 2.86 1.59
C GLN A 49 -1.48 1.59 1.98
N GLN A 50 -0.85 1.63 3.14
CA GLN A 50 -0.17 0.48 3.74
C GLN A 50 -1.05 -0.10 4.84
N TRP A 51 -1.27 -1.41 4.77
CA TRP A 51 -2.11 -2.16 5.71
C TRP A 51 -1.29 -3.26 6.38
N VAL A 52 -1.62 -3.59 7.62
CA VAL A 52 -1.05 -4.74 8.34
C VAL A 52 -2.17 -5.70 8.69
N ALA A 53 -1.89 -7.01 8.63
CA ALA A 53 -2.85 -8.03 9.04
C ALA A 53 -2.79 -8.18 10.58
N GLY A 54 -3.77 -7.59 11.26
CA GLY A 54 -3.94 -7.74 12.70
C GLY A 54 -4.94 -8.82 13.09
N GLU A 55 -4.76 -9.39 14.27
CA GLU A 55 -5.71 -10.24 14.96
C GLU A 55 -6.47 -9.47 16.07
N PRO A 56 -7.79 -9.70 16.23
CA PRO A 56 -8.57 -9.08 17.30
C PRO A 56 -8.08 -9.47 18.70
N GLY A 57 -8.07 -8.51 19.63
CA GLY A 57 -7.65 -8.74 21.01
C GLY A 57 -6.14 -8.66 21.24
N HIS A 58 -5.34 -8.63 20.17
CA HIS A 58 -3.90 -8.49 20.27
C HIS A 58 -3.48 -7.05 20.56
N ARG A 59 -2.36 -6.90 21.30
CA ARG A 59 -1.76 -5.60 21.58
C ARG A 59 -0.71 -5.25 20.55
N TYR A 60 -0.78 -4.03 20.02
CA TYR A 60 0.16 -3.54 19.01
C TYR A 60 0.97 -2.37 19.52
N SER A 61 2.20 -2.26 19.03
CA SER A 61 3.01 -1.05 19.17
C SER A 61 3.46 -0.55 17.81
N VAL A 62 3.52 0.76 17.66
CA VAL A 62 4.01 1.43 16.46
C VAL A 62 5.45 1.87 16.73
N ARG A 63 6.38 1.42 15.89
CA ARG A 63 7.77 1.86 15.89
C ARG A 63 7.97 2.83 14.73
N MET A 64 8.58 3.97 15.04
CA MET A 64 8.97 4.97 14.06
C MET A 64 10.49 5.11 14.11
N GLU A 65 11.14 4.94 12.98
CA GLU A 65 12.57 5.15 12.82
C GLU A 65 12.79 6.34 11.90
N ASN A 66 13.48 7.36 12.39
CA ASN A 66 13.87 8.48 11.56
C ASN A 66 15.07 8.08 10.67
N ARG A 67 14.87 8.14 9.36
CA ARG A 67 15.85 7.87 8.30
C ARG A 67 16.32 9.14 7.59
N SER A 68 15.99 10.32 8.10
CA SER A 68 16.39 11.61 7.52
C SER A 68 17.90 11.90 7.64
N GLY A 69 18.69 11.04 8.29
CA GLY A 69 20.14 11.16 8.38
C GLY A 69 20.64 12.38 9.16
N GLN A 70 19.81 12.95 10.06
CA GLN A 70 20.20 14.00 10.99
C GLN A 70 20.20 13.49 12.43
#